data_AF-A0A2R5FDF6-F1
#
_entry.id   AF-A0A2R5FDF6-F1
#
_cell.length_a   1.000
_cell.length_b   1.000
_cell.length_c   1.000
_cell.angle_alpha   90.00
_cell.angle_beta   90.00
_cell.angle_gamma   90.00
#
_symmetry.space_group_name_H-M   'P 1'
#
loop_
_entity.id
_entity.type
_entity.pdbx_description
1 polymer ?
#
loop_
_entity_poly.entity_id
_entity_poly.type
_entity_poly.pdbx_seq_one_letter_code
_entity_poly.pdbx_strand_id
1 'polypeptide(L)'
;MTDQDYDVKVCEEAMLILRLGGDRLLYAMHKSAGFPSRSFLYKKMIATRATFTSSIHVQFKAGSFQIRADLERNMCNSLREDHGRPRSPHVLMLDGVAMEQRARYAPLTSTAAVDMYAEFVRKNKVHLASEALVIGVGAIRNESAPFIPLLVIPSCKAFSAEHIAGIVEVVLEVWKNHEYGEQLHGPIVTVSSDSASVYRKALTRVCRSHVMPTTVPWSHLLQNLDLFDQRSSVHGVMDCADDKHSAKRWRHCLKRANDSIRVFDTEVDQMILRDFLLLHGKCSEADLERLFHPDDNQNVPAV
;
A
#
# COMPACT_ATOMS: atom_id res chain seq x y z
N MET A 1 -14.75 41.13 -3.43
CA MET A 1 -15.60 39.99 -3.82
C MET A 1 -16.16 39.39 -2.55
N THR A 2 -17.48 39.37 -2.47
CA THR A 2 -18.30 38.92 -1.34
C THR A 2 -17.93 37.51 -0.89
N ASP A 3 -17.97 37.24 0.42
CA ASP A 3 -17.94 35.89 1.01
C ASP A 3 -19.13 35.09 0.48
N GLN A 4 -18.95 34.50 -0.69
CA GLN A 4 -19.90 33.55 -1.26
C GLN A 4 -19.68 32.25 -0.51
N ASP A 5 -20.64 31.85 0.32
CA ASP A 5 -20.58 30.55 0.95
C ASP A 5 -20.96 29.48 -0.08
N TYR A 6 -20.00 28.63 -0.41
CA TYR A 6 -20.20 27.53 -1.34
C TYR A 6 -20.69 26.30 -0.59
N ASP A 7 -21.71 25.65 -1.14
CA ASP A 7 -22.16 24.33 -0.68
C ASP A 7 -21.00 23.31 -0.70
N VAL A 8 -21.07 22.32 0.19
CA VAL A 8 -20.08 21.23 0.32
C VAL A 8 -19.92 20.50 -1.01
N LYS A 9 -21.03 20.18 -1.69
CA LYS A 9 -21.00 19.49 -2.98
C LYS A 9 -20.21 20.27 -4.04
N VAL A 10 -20.43 21.59 -4.11
CA VAL A 10 -19.70 22.45 -5.05
C VAL A 10 -18.21 22.49 -4.71
N CYS A 11 -17.86 22.46 -3.42
CA CYS A 11 -16.46 22.38 -2.99
C CYS A 11 -15.82 21.04 -3.37
N GLU A 12 -16.54 19.93 -3.26
CA GLU A 12 -16.09 18.60 -3.66
C GLU A 12 -15.87 18.48 -5.17
N GLU A 13 -16.82 18.98 -5.97
CA GLU A 13 -16.69 19.05 -7.43
C GLU A 13 -15.50 19.92 -7.85
N ALA A 14 -15.33 21.09 -7.22
CA ALA A 14 -14.19 21.97 -7.46
C ALA A 14 -12.86 21.30 -7.08
N MET A 15 -12.84 20.51 -6.01
CA MET A 15 -11.67 19.73 -5.62
C MET A 15 -11.38 18.62 -6.62
N LEU A 16 -12.40 17.94 -7.15
CA LEU A 16 -12.22 16.94 -8.20
C LEU A 16 -11.62 17.59 -9.46
N ILE A 17 -12.13 18.75 -9.88
CA ILE A 17 -11.60 19.55 -10.98
C ILE A 17 -10.12 19.90 -10.73
N LEU A 18 -9.80 20.37 -9.52
CA LEU A 18 -8.42 20.71 -9.15
C LEU A 18 -7.50 19.48 -9.18
N ARG A 19 -7.97 18.31 -8.72
CA ARG A 19 -7.16 17.09 -8.64
C ARG A 19 -6.92 16.45 -9.99
N LEU A 20 -7.93 16.44 -10.88
CA LEU A 20 -7.84 15.81 -12.19
C LEU A 20 -7.33 16.77 -13.28
N GLY A 21 -7.79 18.01 -13.29
CA GLY A 21 -7.46 18.99 -14.33
C GLY A 21 -6.46 20.08 -13.90
N GLY A 22 -6.05 20.08 -12.63
CA GLY A 22 -5.05 21.01 -12.10
C GLY A 22 -5.53 22.45 -11.96
N ASP A 23 -4.58 23.32 -11.61
CA ASP A 23 -4.84 24.74 -11.28
C ASP A 23 -5.48 25.52 -12.45
N ARG A 24 -5.05 25.22 -13.69
CA ARG A 24 -5.51 25.93 -14.88
C ARG A 24 -6.99 25.64 -15.16
N LEU A 25 -7.40 24.39 -15.04
CA LEU A 25 -8.79 24.02 -15.24
C LEU A 25 -9.67 24.61 -14.14
N LEU A 26 -9.25 24.51 -12.88
CA LEU A 26 -10.00 25.12 -11.77
C LEU A 26 -10.13 26.64 -11.98
N TYR A 27 -9.07 27.32 -12.43
CA TYR A 27 -9.12 28.75 -12.72
C TYR A 27 -10.14 29.08 -13.83
N ALA A 28 -10.14 28.31 -14.92
CA ALA A 28 -11.11 28.49 -16.00
C ALA A 28 -12.55 28.24 -15.52
N MET A 29 -12.77 27.22 -14.69
CA MET A 29 -14.09 26.89 -14.11
C MET A 29 -14.55 27.94 -13.09
N HIS A 30 -13.63 28.51 -12.31
CA HIS A 30 -13.91 29.65 -11.43
C HIS A 30 -14.38 30.87 -12.24
N LYS A 31 -13.75 31.16 -13.38
CA LYS A 31 -14.11 32.30 -14.24
C LYS A 31 -15.39 32.09 -15.05
N SER A 32 -15.63 30.89 -15.55
CA SER A 32 -16.76 30.60 -16.45
C SER A 32 -18.03 30.18 -15.73
N ALA A 33 -17.91 29.36 -14.69
CA ALA A 33 -19.04 28.75 -13.98
C ALA A 33 -19.10 29.12 -12.49
N GLY A 34 -18.22 30.01 -12.04
CA GLY A 34 -18.26 30.52 -10.66
C GLY A 34 -17.82 29.52 -9.60
N PHE A 35 -17.07 28.45 -9.95
CA PHE A 35 -16.55 27.50 -8.97
C PHE A 35 -15.65 28.18 -7.92
N PRO A 36 -15.52 27.64 -6.70
CA PRO A 36 -14.66 28.19 -5.68
C PRO A 36 -13.20 28.34 -6.14
N SER A 37 -12.57 29.44 -5.75
CA SER A 37 -11.14 29.67 -6.03
C SER A 37 -10.26 28.67 -5.29
N ARG A 38 -9.05 28.43 -5.82
CA ARG A 38 -8.03 27.58 -5.17
C ARG A 38 -7.77 27.96 -3.71
N SER A 39 -7.62 29.26 -3.42
CA SER A 39 -7.35 29.73 -2.06
C SER A 39 -8.51 29.45 -1.12
N PHE A 40 -9.75 29.60 -1.60
CA PHE A 40 -10.95 29.25 -0.84
C PHE A 40 -10.99 27.75 -0.55
N LEU A 41 -10.77 26.91 -1.57
CA LEU A 41 -10.72 25.46 -1.40
C LEU A 41 -9.65 25.06 -0.40
N TYR A 42 -8.42 25.56 -0.50
CA TYR A 42 -7.39 25.21 0.48
C TYR A 42 -7.73 25.68 1.90
N LYS A 43 -8.34 26.85 2.07
CA LYS A 43 -8.77 27.32 3.40
C LYS A 43 -9.86 26.43 3.99
N LYS A 44 -10.90 26.09 3.20
CA LYS A 44 -12.02 25.23 3.63
C LYS A 44 -11.55 23.78 3.82
N MET A 45 -10.63 23.30 2.98
CA MET A 45 -10.09 21.95 3.02
C MET A 45 -8.98 21.76 4.06
N ILE A 46 -8.29 22.78 4.55
CA ILE A 46 -7.36 22.60 5.69
C ILE A 46 -8.10 22.01 6.90
N ALA A 47 -9.39 22.35 7.07
CA ALA A 47 -10.24 21.79 8.13
C ALA A 47 -10.70 20.34 7.86
N THR A 48 -10.72 19.88 6.60
CA THR A 48 -11.21 18.53 6.21
C THR A 48 -10.14 17.64 5.58
N ARG A 49 -8.91 18.13 5.44
CA ARG A 49 -7.78 17.37 4.86
C ARG A 49 -7.53 16.15 5.73
N ALA A 50 -7.38 15.00 5.08
CA ALA A 50 -6.69 13.86 5.66
C ALA A 50 -5.27 14.31 6.04
N THR A 51 -5.08 14.62 7.32
CA THR A 51 -3.78 14.76 7.93
C THR A 51 -3.27 13.35 8.19
N PHE A 52 -2.50 12.83 7.25
CA PHE A 52 -1.62 11.71 7.53
C PHE A 52 -0.56 12.24 8.50
N THR A 53 -0.81 12.06 9.79
CA THR A 53 0.14 12.46 10.82
C THR A 53 1.24 11.42 10.80
N SER A 54 2.39 11.81 10.24
CA SER A 54 3.62 11.02 10.33
C SER A 54 4.10 11.06 11.78
N SER A 55 3.55 10.22 12.66
CA SER A 55 4.04 10.16 14.03
C SER A 55 5.38 9.43 14.06
N ILE A 56 6.44 10.23 14.14
CA ILE A 56 7.74 9.80 14.63
C ILE A 56 7.56 9.26 16.06
N HIS A 57 8.21 8.11 16.30
CA HIS A 57 8.10 7.22 17.46
C HIS A 57 6.83 6.38 17.52
N VAL A 58 6.87 5.26 16.80
CA VAL A 58 6.12 4.04 17.13
C VAL A 58 6.63 3.53 18.49
N GLN A 59 6.32 4.23 19.58
CA GLN A 59 5.98 3.49 20.78
C GLN A 59 4.63 2.84 20.44
N PHE A 60 4.57 1.51 20.41
CA PHE A 60 3.44 0.73 19.89
C PHE A 60 2.04 1.19 20.37
N LYS A 61 1.95 1.86 21.53
CA LYS A 61 0.72 2.48 22.04
C LYS A 61 0.26 3.76 21.31
N ALA A 62 1.17 4.57 20.77
CA ALA A 62 0.82 5.78 20.03
C ALA A 62 0.34 5.46 18.60
N GLY A 63 0.87 4.38 18.00
CA GLY A 63 0.49 3.94 16.65
C GLY A 63 -0.98 3.54 16.54
N SER A 64 -1.55 2.91 17.58
CA SER A 64 -2.95 2.47 17.55
C SER A 64 -3.94 3.65 17.53
N PHE A 65 -3.65 4.76 18.21
CA PHE A 65 -4.49 5.95 18.17
C PHE A 65 -4.57 6.55 16.76
N GLN A 66 -3.43 6.63 16.07
CA GLN A 66 -3.39 7.17 14.71
C GLN A 66 -4.14 6.27 13.72
N ILE A 67 -3.92 4.95 13.79
CA ILE A 67 -4.61 3.99 12.93
C ILE A 67 -6.14 4.06 13.15
N ARG A 68 -6.60 4.20 14.41
CA ARG A 68 -8.02 4.41 14.72
C ARG A 68 -8.55 5.69 14.11
N ALA A 69 -7.86 6.81 14.30
CA ALA A 69 -8.27 8.10 13.75
C ALA A 69 -8.33 8.08 12.21
N ASP A 70 -7.39 7.40 11.55
CA ASP A 70 -7.38 7.27 10.09
C ASP A 70 -8.46 6.28 9.60
N LEU A 71 -8.76 5.22 10.34
CA LEU A 71 -9.92 4.37 10.07
C LEU A 71 -11.22 5.16 10.17
N GLU A 72 -11.46 5.87 11.27
CA GLU A 72 -12.63 6.74 11.44
C GLU A 72 -12.74 7.73 10.27
N ARG A 73 -11.66 8.41 9.95
CA ARG A 73 -11.66 9.43 8.90
C ARG A 73 -11.96 8.86 7.51
N ASN A 74 -11.31 7.75 7.16
CA ASN A 74 -11.37 7.21 5.80
C ASN A 74 -12.56 6.26 5.60
N MET A 75 -13.11 5.70 6.68
CA MET A 75 -14.13 4.65 6.61
C MET A 75 -15.48 5.04 7.22
N CYS A 76 -15.55 6.04 8.11
CA CYS A 76 -16.84 6.48 8.67
C CYS A 76 -17.76 7.04 7.57
N ASN A 77 -17.24 7.74 6.56
CA ASN A 77 -18.08 8.26 5.49
C ASN A 77 -18.55 7.17 4.49
N SER A 78 -17.84 6.03 4.42
CA SER A 78 -18.24 4.86 3.63
C SER A 78 -19.54 4.21 4.14
N LEU A 79 -19.99 4.57 5.36
CA LEU A 79 -21.28 4.17 5.93
C LEU A 79 -22.48 4.50 5.04
N ARG A 80 -22.41 5.57 4.24
CA ARG A 80 -23.59 6.13 3.57
C ARG A 80 -24.01 5.38 2.30
N GLU A 81 -23.11 4.63 1.68
CA GLU A 81 -23.39 3.99 0.38
C GLU A 81 -23.52 2.46 0.45
N ASP A 82 -23.10 1.81 1.54
CA ASP A 82 -23.01 0.34 1.62
C ASP A 82 -24.12 -0.32 2.48
N HIS A 83 -25.18 0.41 2.86
CA HIS A 83 -26.32 -0.16 3.59
C HIS A 83 -26.99 -1.31 2.79
N GLY A 84 -26.64 -2.55 3.13
CA GLY A 84 -27.17 -3.77 2.53
C GLY A 84 -26.14 -4.60 1.73
N ARG A 85 -24.91 -4.12 1.52
CA ARG A 85 -23.88 -4.93 0.85
C ARG A 85 -23.27 -5.96 1.82
N PRO A 86 -23.02 -7.20 1.36
CA PRO A 86 -22.35 -8.20 2.18
C PRO A 86 -20.91 -7.76 2.51
N ARG A 87 -20.50 -7.99 3.77
CA ARG A 87 -19.12 -7.78 4.21
C ARG A 87 -18.15 -8.52 3.30
N SER A 88 -17.03 -7.89 2.96
CA SER A 88 -16.05 -8.48 2.04
C SER A 88 -14.76 -8.81 2.77
N PRO A 89 -14.05 -9.87 2.36
CA PRO A 89 -12.68 -10.07 2.81
C PRO A 89 -11.78 -8.96 2.26
N HIS A 90 -10.74 -8.61 3.01
CA HIS A 90 -9.79 -7.55 2.68
C HIS A 90 -8.36 -8.07 2.60
N VAL A 91 -7.55 -7.39 1.80
CA VAL A 91 -6.08 -7.50 1.77
C VAL A 91 -5.50 -6.29 2.47
N LEU A 92 -4.62 -6.52 3.44
CA LEU A 92 -3.73 -5.49 3.97
C LEU A 92 -2.51 -5.41 3.08
N MET A 93 -2.24 -4.27 2.47
CA MET A 93 -1.14 -4.06 1.54
C MET A 93 -0.09 -3.16 2.16
N LEU A 94 1.18 -3.52 2.02
CA LEU A 94 2.33 -2.77 2.51
C LEU A 94 3.34 -2.57 1.40
N ASP A 95 3.79 -1.32 1.23
CA ASP A 95 4.87 -1.01 0.30
C ASP A 95 5.69 0.21 0.75
N GLY A 96 6.94 0.26 0.29
CA GLY A 96 7.85 1.38 0.47
C GLY A 96 7.82 2.30 -0.74
N VAL A 97 7.30 3.52 -0.57
CA VAL A 97 7.31 4.54 -1.62
C VAL A 97 8.56 5.40 -1.48
N ALA A 98 9.45 5.36 -2.46
CA ALA A 98 10.65 6.20 -2.47
C ALA A 98 10.28 7.69 -2.40
N MET A 99 11.04 8.44 -1.61
CA MET A 99 10.86 9.87 -1.40
C MET A 99 12.18 10.63 -1.58
N GLU A 100 12.07 11.90 -1.94
CA GLU A 100 13.21 12.83 -1.88
C GLU A 100 13.64 13.02 -0.42
N GLN A 101 14.92 12.76 -0.13
CA GLN A 101 15.48 12.98 1.21
C GLN A 101 15.66 14.47 1.49
N ARG A 102 14.57 15.10 1.94
CA ARG A 102 14.55 16.54 2.18
C ARG A 102 13.71 16.91 3.39
N ALA A 103 14.24 17.81 4.21
CA ALA A 103 13.47 18.44 5.28
C ALA A 103 12.39 19.35 4.68
N ARG A 104 11.15 19.18 5.12
CA ARG A 104 10.01 20.03 4.75
C ARG A 104 9.36 20.52 6.04
N TYR A 105 8.91 21.76 6.05
CA TYR A 105 8.18 22.35 7.18
C TYR A 105 6.72 22.59 6.78
N ALA A 106 5.81 22.33 7.71
CA ALA A 106 4.42 22.75 7.54
C ALA A 106 4.32 24.25 7.88
N PRO A 107 3.41 25.01 7.24
CA PRO A 107 3.23 26.44 7.51
C PRO A 107 2.90 26.80 8.97
N LEU A 108 2.47 25.81 9.77
CA LEU A 108 2.13 25.97 11.19
C LEU A 108 3.28 25.58 12.14
N THR A 109 4.44 25.18 11.62
CA THR A 109 5.60 24.82 12.44
C THR A 109 6.37 26.08 12.81
N SER A 110 6.66 26.27 14.11
CA SER A 110 7.49 27.40 14.56
C SER A 110 8.92 27.29 13.99
N THR A 111 9.55 28.44 13.73
CA THR A 111 10.96 28.48 13.28
C THR A 111 11.90 27.81 14.28
N ALA A 112 11.64 27.98 15.58
CA ALA A 112 12.39 27.31 16.65
C ALA A 112 12.36 25.78 16.55
N ALA A 113 11.23 25.18 16.19
CA ALA A 113 11.14 23.73 15.98
C ALA A 113 11.97 23.29 14.76
N VAL A 114 11.98 24.09 13.69
CA VAL A 114 12.80 23.81 12.49
C VAL A 114 14.29 23.83 12.83
N ASP A 115 14.76 24.83 13.57
CA ASP A 115 16.17 24.94 13.98
C ASP A 115 16.61 23.77 14.86
N MET A 116 15.74 23.37 15.81
CA MET A 116 15.97 22.20 16.67
C MET A 116 16.12 20.92 15.85
N TYR A 117 15.20 20.63 14.91
CA TYR A 117 15.28 19.43 14.08
C TYR A 117 16.51 19.46 13.16
N ALA A 118 16.86 20.63 12.61
CA ALA A 118 18.07 20.80 11.82
C ALA A 118 19.33 20.47 12.63
N GLU A 119 19.37 20.84 13.91
CA GLU A 119 20.47 20.46 14.81
C GLU A 119 20.47 18.96 15.11
N PHE A 120 19.30 18.33 15.27
CA PHE A 120 19.21 16.88 15.47
C PHE A 120 19.69 16.10 14.25
N VAL A 121 19.38 16.56 13.04
CA VAL A 121 19.93 15.97 11.80
C VAL A 121 21.44 16.13 11.77
N ARG A 122 21.97 17.34 12.04
CA ARG A 122 23.42 17.60 12.08
C ARG A 122 24.17 16.75 13.09
N LYS A 123 23.53 16.44 14.23
CA LYS A 123 24.08 15.59 15.29
C LYS A 123 23.80 14.09 15.08
N ASN A 124 23.24 13.68 13.94
CA ASN A 124 22.81 12.30 13.66
C ASN A 124 21.90 11.70 14.75
N LYS A 125 21.07 12.53 15.39
CA LYS A 125 20.05 12.09 16.36
C LYS A 125 18.76 11.67 15.68
N VAL A 126 18.50 12.19 14.48
CA VAL A 126 17.38 11.82 13.60
C VAL A 126 17.89 11.73 12.16
N HIS A 127 17.23 10.92 11.34
CA HIS A 127 17.59 10.75 9.93
C HIS A 127 16.51 11.34 9.03
N LEU A 128 16.91 11.83 7.86
CA LEU A 128 15.98 12.18 6.80
C LEU A 128 15.41 10.90 6.18
N ALA A 129 14.08 10.87 6.02
CA ALA A 129 13.41 9.76 5.39
C ALA A 129 13.71 9.71 3.88
N SER A 130 14.05 8.53 3.37
CA SER A 130 14.23 8.23 1.94
C SER A 130 13.05 7.47 1.35
N GLU A 131 12.13 7.01 2.19
CA GLU A 131 10.99 6.20 1.81
C GLU A 131 9.83 6.48 2.77
N ALA A 132 8.60 6.31 2.30
CA ALA A 132 7.43 6.20 3.15
C ALA A 132 6.91 4.77 3.08
N LEU A 133 6.87 4.09 4.23
CA LEU A 133 6.11 2.87 4.37
C LEU A 133 4.62 3.23 4.35
N VAL A 134 3.92 2.78 3.34
CA VAL A 134 2.48 2.97 3.17
C VAL A 134 1.79 1.64 3.48
N ILE A 135 0.81 1.69 4.36
CA ILE A 135 -0.06 0.56 4.70
C ILE A 135 -1.49 0.98 4.40
N GLY A 136 -2.21 0.12 3.69
CA GLY A 136 -3.64 0.33 3.46
C GLY A 136 -4.37 -0.97 3.21
N VAL A 137 -5.69 -0.87 3.07
CA VAL A 137 -6.56 -2.01 2.84
C VAL A 137 -7.27 -1.88 1.50
N GLY A 138 -7.49 -3.02 0.86
CA GLY A 138 -8.32 -3.14 -0.34
C GLY A 138 -9.30 -4.29 -0.16
N ALA A 139 -10.56 -4.08 -0.52
CA ALA A 139 -11.56 -5.13 -0.48
C ALA A 139 -11.36 -6.10 -1.65
N ILE A 140 -11.49 -7.40 -1.39
CA ILE A 140 -11.51 -8.44 -2.42
C ILE A 140 -12.94 -8.52 -2.94
N ARG A 141 -13.19 -7.92 -4.11
CA ARG A 141 -14.49 -7.86 -4.78
C ARG A 141 -14.29 -8.00 -6.30
N ASN A 142 -15.37 -8.30 -7.01
CA ASN A 142 -15.36 -8.36 -8.49
C ASN A 142 -15.18 -6.97 -9.13
N GLU A 143 -15.50 -5.91 -8.39
CA GLU A 143 -15.33 -4.52 -8.81
C GLU A 143 -14.04 -3.94 -8.23
N SER A 144 -13.49 -2.91 -8.88
CA SER A 144 -12.31 -2.20 -8.38
C SER A 144 -12.65 -1.50 -7.06
N ALA A 145 -12.22 -2.08 -5.94
CA ALA A 145 -12.31 -1.44 -4.65
C ALA A 145 -11.17 -0.40 -4.52
N PRO A 146 -11.45 0.81 -4.00
CA PRO A 146 -10.40 1.77 -3.76
C PRO A 146 -9.42 1.27 -2.70
N PHE A 147 -8.15 1.60 -2.89
CA PHE A 147 -7.14 1.46 -1.83
C PHE A 147 -7.41 2.50 -0.74
N ILE A 148 -7.57 2.04 0.50
CA ILE A 148 -7.78 2.92 1.65
C ILE A 148 -6.49 2.97 2.46
N PRO A 149 -5.76 4.09 2.47
CA PRO A 149 -4.56 4.24 3.28
C PRO A 149 -4.95 4.24 4.77
N LEU A 150 -4.29 3.41 5.56
CA LEU A 150 -4.47 3.34 7.01
C LEU A 150 -3.31 4.00 7.76
N LEU A 151 -2.11 3.95 7.18
CA LEU A 151 -0.91 4.41 7.84
C LEU A 151 0.17 4.79 6.83
N VAL A 152 0.84 5.91 7.05
CA VAL A 152 2.01 6.34 6.28
C VAL A 152 3.12 6.71 7.27
N ILE A 153 4.22 5.96 7.24
CA ILE A 153 5.35 6.15 8.16
C ILE A 153 6.59 6.53 7.35
N PRO A 154 7.22 7.68 7.60
CA PRO A 154 8.51 8.00 7.01
C PRO A 154 9.58 7.04 7.54
N SER A 155 10.39 6.51 6.63
CA SER A 155 11.45 5.53 6.88
C SER A 155 12.76 5.98 6.25
N CYS A 156 13.86 5.74 6.96
CA CYS A 156 15.21 5.83 6.42
C CYS A 156 15.75 4.46 5.98
N LYS A 157 14.86 3.48 5.74
CA LYS A 157 15.15 2.06 5.45
C LYS A 157 15.84 1.30 6.58
N ALA A 158 15.87 1.87 7.79
CA ALA A 158 16.44 1.25 8.97
C ALA A 158 15.44 0.39 9.76
N PHE A 159 14.18 0.28 9.32
CA PHE A 159 13.23 -0.61 9.99
C PHE A 159 13.71 -2.05 9.91
N SER A 160 13.78 -2.70 11.07
CA SER A 160 14.01 -4.13 11.15
C SER A 160 12.71 -4.90 10.90
N ALA A 161 12.83 -6.21 10.67
CA ALA A 161 11.66 -7.07 10.49
C ALA A 161 10.74 -7.05 11.73
N GLU A 162 11.31 -6.92 12.93
CA GLU A 162 10.58 -6.83 14.19
C GLU A 162 9.76 -5.55 14.29
N HIS A 163 10.31 -4.41 13.83
CA HIS A 163 9.57 -3.15 13.77
C HIS A 163 8.37 -3.26 12.84
N ILE A 164 8.56 -3.81 11.63
CA ILE A 164 7.46 -4.00 10.67
C ILE A 164 6.42 -5.00 11.21
N ALA A 165 6.86 -6.10 11.82
CA ALA A 165 5.96 -7.10 12.39
C ALA A 165 5.05 -6.47 13.46
N GLY A 166 5.61 -5.71 14.38
CA GLY A 166 4.82 -5.04 15.42
C GLY A 166 3.88 -3.96 14.86
N ILE A 167 4.25 -3.28 13.77
CA ILE A 167 3.33 -2.37 13.07
C ILE A 167 2.15 -3.14 12.47
N VAL A 168 2.42 -4.25 11.77
CA VAL A 168 1.37 -5.10 11.16
C VAL A 168 0.44 -5.67 12.24
N GLU A 169 0.99 -6.16 13.35
CA GLU A 169 0.22 -6.67 14.49
C GLU A 169 -0.72 -5.60 15.04
N VAL A 170 -0.25 -4.37 15.25
CA VAL A 170 -1.10 -3.26 15.73
C VAL A 170 -2.20 -2.92 14.72
N VAL A 171 -1.89 -2.90 13.41
CA VAL A 171 -2.90 -2.62 12.37
C VAL A 171 -3.98 -3.70 12.35
N LEU A 172 -3.59 -4.98 12.37
CA LEU A 172 -4.53 -6.11 12.40
C LEU A 172 -5.39 -6.08 13.67
N GLU A 173 -4.79 -5.80 14.82
CA GLU A 173 -5.51 -5.72 16.09
C GLU A 173 -6.49 -4.54 16.14
N VAL A 174 -6.09 -3.37 15.64
CA VAL A 174 -7.00 -2.23 15.53
C VAL A 174 -8.13 -2.56 14.56
N TRP A 175 -7.85 -3.09 13.37
CA TRP A 175 -8.89 -3.48 12.41
C TRP A 175 -9.88 -4.48 13.00
N LYS A 176 -9.39 -5.49 13.72
CA LYS A 176 -10.21 -6.54 14.34
C LYS A 176 -11.24 -5.97 15.33
N ASN A 177 -10.82 -4.99 16.13
CA ASN A 177 -11.61 -4.50 17.27
C ASN A 177 -12.31 -3.15 17.02
N HIS A 178 -12.04 -2.47 15.91
CA HIS A 178 -12.66 -1.17 15.62
C HIS A 178 -14.05 -1.32 15.02
N GLU A 179 -14.99 -0.42 15.37
CA GLU A 179 -16.34 -0.42 14.80
C GLU A 179 -16.32 -0.25 13.27
N TYR A 180 -15.46 0.62 12.75
CA TYR A 180 -15.19 0.80 11.31
C TYR A 180 -14.14 -0.15 10.72
N GLY A 181 -13.78 -1.21 11.45
CA GLY A 181 -12.87 -2.25 10.97
C GLY A 181 -13.63 -3.49 10.49
N GLU A 182 -13.30 -4.65 11.07
CA GLU A 182 -13.89 -5.93 10.70
C GLU A 182 -15.41 -5.98 10.88
N GLN A 183 -15.92 -5.35 11.95
CA GLN A 183 -17.35 -5.36 12.26
C GLN A 183 -18.18 -4.72 11.14
N LEU A 184 -17.67 -3.67 10.51
CA LEU A 184 -18.38 -2.98 9.44
C LEU A 184 -17.99 -3.51 8.05
N HIS A 185 -16.70 -3.64 7.77
CA HIS A 185 -16.21 -3.90 6.42
C HIS A 185 -15.95 -5.38 6.14
N GLY A 186 -15.69 -6.19 7.16
CA GLY A 186 -15.29 -7.59 7.05
C GLY A 186 -13.81 -7.85 7.35
N PRO A 187 -13.40 -9.13 7.41
CA PRO A 187 -12.09 -9.50 7.92
C PRO A 187 -10.98 -9.17 6.92
N ILE A 188 -9.79 -8.83 7.43
CA ILE A 188 -8.55 -8.94 6.65
C ILE A 188 -8.19 -10.42 6.61
N VAL A 189 -8.03 -10.98 5.42
CA VAL A 189 -7.73 -12.42 5.23
C VAL A 189 -6.29 -12.66 4.82
N THR A 190 -5.63 -11.64 4.24
CA THR A 190 -4.23 -11.74 3.86
C THR A 190 -3.49 -10.41 3.98
N VAL A 191 -2.18 -10.50 4.23
CA VAL A 191 -1.26 -9.37 4.20
C VAL A 191 -0.30 -9.54 3.02
N SER A 192 -0.27 -8.55 2.12
CA SER A 192 0.53 -8.56 0.91
C SER A 192 1.63 -7.50 0.93
N SER A 193 2.82 -7.85 0.42
CA SER A 193 3.93 -6.91 0.22
C SER A 193 4.74 -7.22 -1.04
N ASP A 194 5.63 -6.30 -1.43
CA ASP A 194 6.58 -6.43 -2.55
C ASP A 194 7.64 -7.55 -2.38
N SER A 195 7.51 -8.35 -1.32
CA SER A 195 8.42 -9.42 -0.94
C SER A 195 9.86 -8.98 -0.68
N ALA A 196 10.15 -7.72 -0.32
CA ALA A 196 11.47 -7.36 0.19
C ALA A 196 11.85 -8.23 1.40
N SER A 197 13.14 -8.49 1.59
CA SER A 197 13.63 -9.45 2.61
C SER A 197 13.16 -9.10 4.03
N VAL A 198 13.10 -7.80 4.35
CA VAL A 198 12.60 -7.29 5.63
C VAL A 198 11.11 -7.58 5.83
N TYR A 199 10.28 -7.37 4.80
CA TYR A 199 8.85 -7.65 4.87
C TYR A 199 8.57 -9.14 4.93
N ARG A 200 9.27 -9.98 4.12
CA ARG A 200 9.11 -11.43 4.21
C ARG A 200 9.37 -11.95 5.62
N LYS A 201 10.47 -11.51 6.25
CA LYS A 201 10.79 -11.90 7.64
C LYS A 201 9.71 -11.43 8.62
N ALA A 202 9.23 -10.19 8.46
CA ALA A 202 8.18 -9.64 9.30
C ALA A 202 6.85 -10.41 9.14
N LEU A 203 6.43 -10.66 7.90
CA LEU A 203 5.19 -11.35 7.59
C LEU A 203 5.24 -12.84 7.93
N THR A 204 6.37 -13.54 7.74
CA THR A 204 6.58 -14.89 8.29
C THR A 204 6.38 -14.89 9.80
N ARG A 205 6.93 -13.90 10.51
CA ARG A 205 6.79 -13.81 11.97
C ARG A 205 5.33 -13.62 12.38
N VAL A 206 4.59 -12.72 11.73
CA VAL A 206 3.21 -12.40 12.09
C VAL A 206 2.22 -13.45 11.59
N CYS A 207 2.26 -13.74 10.29
CA CYS A 207 1.27 -14.54 9.58
C CYS A 207 1.57 -16.04 9.58
N ARG A 208 2.64 -16.50 10.24
CA ARG A 208 2.93 -17.95 10.43
C ARG A 208 3.27 -18.29 11.87
N SER A 209 2.72 -17.50 12.79
CA SER A 209 2.97 -17.61 14.23
C SER A 209 2.17 -18.72 14.89
N HIS A 210 1.01 -19.09 14.34
CA HIS A 210 0.08 -20.04 14.93
C HIS A 210 -0.34 -21.11 13.93
N VAL A 211 -0.73 -22.29 14.42
CA VAL A 211 -1.50 -23.24 13.61
C VAL A 211 -2.83 -22.58 13.24
N MET A 212 -3.26 -22.75 12.00
CA MET A 212 -4.46 -22.10 11.49
C MET A 212 -5.70 -22.41 12.34
N PRO A 213 -6.39 -21.38 12.87
CA PRO A 213 -7.59 -21.59 13.67
C PRO A 213 -8.67 -22.34 12.88
N THR A 214 -9.28 -23.37 13.48
CA THR A 214 -10.43 -24.06 12.88
C THR A 214 -11.67 -23.17 12.78
N THR A 215 -11.67 -22.03 13.47
CA THR A 215 -12.74 -21.04 13.47
C THR A 215 -12.78 -20.19 12.19
N VAL A 216 -11.70 -20.11 11.41
CA VAL A 216 -11.76 -19.37 10.14
C VAL A 216 -12.46 -20.17 9.05
N PRO A 217 -13.38 -19.57 8.27
CA PRO A 217 -14.21 -20.29 7.31
C PRO A 217 -13.44 -21.13 6.29
N TRP A 218 -12.25 -20.69 5.88
CA TRP A 218 -11.43 -21.36 4.86
C TRP A 218 -10.44 -22.39 5.41
N SER A 219 -10.36 -22.58 6.74
CA SER A 219 -9.39 -23.51 7.35
C SER A 219 -9.55 -24.95 6.85
N HIS A 220 -10.78 -25.42 6.67
CA HIS A 220 -11.08 -26.76 6.17
C HIS A 220 -10.58 -27.03 4.74
N LEU A 221 -10.41 -25.98 3.91
CA LEU A 221 -9.85 -26.12 2.57
C LEU A 221 -8.34 -26.40 2.61
N LEU A 222 -7.65 -25.88 3.62
CA LEU A 222 -6.20 -25.95 3.74
C LEU A 222 -5.73 -27.13 4.60
N GLN A 223 -6.57 -27.60 5.54
CA GLN A 223 -6.24 -28.73 6.41
C GLN A 223 -5.98 -30.04 5.68
N ASN A 224 -6.56 -30.22 4.49
CA ASN A 224 -6.38 -31.44 3.68
C ASN A 224 -5.20 -31.36 2.71
N LEU A 225 -4.40 -30.29 2.77
CA LEU A 225 -3.25 -30.07 1.89
C LEU A 225 -1.95 -30.28 2.67
N ASP A 226 -1.53 -31.54 2.80
CA ASP A 226 -0.38 -31.96 3.64
C ASP A 226 0.96 -31.30 3.30
N LEU A 227 1.09 -30.76 2.08
CA LEU A 227 2.30 -30.07 1.60
C LEU A 227 2.24 -28.55 1.77
N PHE A 228 1.12 -28.00 2.23
CA PHE A 228 0.94 -26.56 2.41
C PHE A 228 1.27 -26.14 3.85
N ASP A 229 1.76 -24.91 3.99
CA ASP A 229 1.96 -24.33 5.31
C ASP A 229 0.61 -24.10 5.99
N GLN A 230 0.31 -24.89 7.02
CA GLN A 230 -0.94 -24.82 7.78
C GLN A 230 -0.90 -23.77 8.90
N ARG A 231 0.01 -22.79 8.81
CA ARG A 231 0.15 -21.71 9.79
C ARG A 231 -0.48 -20.41 9.31
N SER A 232 -0.93 -19.60 10.27
CA SER A 232 -1.51 -18.28 10.05
C SER A 232 -1.08 -17.32 11.17
N SER A 233 -1.58 -16.08 11.13
CA SER A 233 -1.61 -15.21 12.31
C SER A 233 -2.60 -15.74 13.37
N VAL A 234 -2.58 -15.14 14.56
CA VAL A 234 -3.56 -15.41 15.63
C VAL A 234 -5.01 -15.20 15.19
N HIS A 235 -5.23 -14.32 14.21
CA HIS A 235 -6.55 -14.00 13.65
C HIS A 235 -6.85 -14.79 12.36
N GLY A 236 -6.03 -15.77 11.99
CA GLY A 236 -6.21 -16.57 10.78
C GLY A 236 -5.80 -15.86 9.48
N VAL A 237 -4.97 -14.82 9.57
CA VAL A 237 -4.50 -14.03 8.42
C VAL A 237 -3.23 -14.66 7.83
N MET A 238 -3.17 -14.77 6.50
CA MET A 238 -2.03 -15.37 5.77
C MET A 238 -1.15 -14.31 5.10
N ASP A 239 0.15 -14.57 4.94
CA ASP A 239 1.00 -13.72 4.11
C ASP A 239 0.87 -14.06 2.62
N CYS A 240 0.96 -13.04 1.78
CA CYS A 240 1.04 -13.17 0.33
C CYS A 240 2.19 -12.31 -0.20
N ALA A 241 2.77 -12.77 -1.30
CA ALA A 241 3.73 -12.02 -2.08
C ALA A 241 3.03 -11.46 -3.31
N ASP A 242 3.32 -10.21 -3.69
CA ASP A 242 2.94 -9.71 -5.01
C ASP A 242 3.53 -10.65 -6.10
N ASP A 243 2.63 -11.28 -6.84
CA ASP A 243 2.94 -12.28 -7.87
C ASP A 243 3.77 -11.68 -9.00
N LYS A 244 3.61 -10.39 -9.30
CA LYS A 244 4.41 -9.66 -10.28
C LYS A 244 5.87 -9.61 -9.86
N HIS A 245 6.16 -9.48 -8.57
CA HIS A 245 7.54 -9.51 -8.06
C HIS A 245 8.15 -10.91 -8.13
N SER A 246 7.33 -11.95 -8.01
CA SER A 246 7.78 -13.32 -8.29
C SER A 246 8.09 -13.46 -9.78
N ALA A 247 7.15 -13.14 -10.67
CA ALA A 247 7.32 -13.25 -12.11
C ALA A 247 8.56 -12.49 -12.63
N LYS A 248 8.78 -11.26 -12.14
CA LYS A 248 10.01 -10.47 -12.44
C LYS A 248 11.29 -11.20 -12.02
N ARG A 249 11.30 -11.91 -10.88
CA ARG A 249 12.46 -12.70 -10.42
C ARG A 249 12.73 -13.91 -11.30
N TRP A 250 11.68 -14.65 -11.69
CA TRP A 250 11.80 -15.75 -12.64
C TRP A 250 12.39 -15.27 -13.97
N ARG A 251 11.83 -14.19 -14.53
CA ARG A 251 12.37 -13.55 -15.74
C ARG A 251 13.83 -13.15 -15.56
N HIS A 252 14.18 -12.51 -14.44
CA HIS A 252 15.56 -12.09 -14.19
C HIS A 252 16.54 -13.28 -14.14
N CYS A 253 16.12 -14.42 -13.60
CA CYS A 253 16.92 -15.65 -13.62
C CYS A 253 17.13 -16.14 -15.05
N LEU A 254 16.05 -16.22 -15.84
CA LEU A 254 16.08 -16.72 -17.22
C LEU A 254 16.76 -15.75 -18.22
N LYS A 255 16.95 -14.48 -17.85
CA LYS A 255 17.64 -13.48 -18.68
C LYS A 255 19.17 -13.60 -18.67
N ARG A 256 19.73 -14.27 -17.67
CA ARG A 256 21.18 -14.36 -17.52
C ARG A 256 21.68 -15.56 -18.32
N ALA A 257 22.58 -15.30 -19.27
CA ALA A 257 23.08 -16.32 -20.20
C ALA A 257 23.68 -17.57 -19.53
N ASN A 258 24.12 -17.47 -18.28
CA ASN A 258 24.73 -18.57 -17.52
C ASN A 258 23.86 -19.08 -16.37
N ASP A 259 22.64 -18.55 -16.19
CA ASP A 259 21.71 -19.05 -15.18
C ASP A 259 20.67 -19.95 -15.86
N SER A 260 20.21 -20.95 -15.13
CA SER A 260 19.17 -21.88 -15.56
C SER A 260 18.24 -22.17 -14.39
N ILE A 261 17.03 -22.64 -14.72
CA ILE A 261 16.07 -23.10 -13.73
C ILE A 261 15.96 -24.61 -13.87
N ARG A 262 16.29 -25.32 -12.78
CA ARG A 262 16.08 -26.77 -12.74
C ARG A 262 14.66 -27.08 -12.28
N VAL A 263 13.90 -27.77 -13.13
CA VAL A 263 12.58 -28.31 -12.82
C VAL A 263 12.71 -29.84 -12.89
N PHE A 264 12.67 -30.48 -11.71
CA PHE A 264 13.02 -31.90 -11.55
C PHE A 264 14.45 -32.21 -12.06
N ASP A 265 14.56 -33.01 -13.11
CA ASP A 265 15.79 -33.41 -13.79
C ASP A 265 16.10 -32.58 -15.03
N THR A 266 15.21 -31.66 -15.40
CA THR A 266 15.34 -30.83 -16.60
C THR A 266 15.90 -29.45 -16.23
N GLU A 267 16.93 -29.04 -16.95
CA GLU A 267 17.51 -27.71 -16.84
C GLU A 267 16.92 -26.82 -17.95
N VAL A 268 16.25 -25.74 -17.55
CA VAL A 268 15.60 -24.79 -18.46
C VAL A 268 16.40 -23.50 -18.45
N ASP A 269 17.07 -23.22 -19.57
CA ASP A 269 17.80 -21.98 -19.80
C ASP A 269 17.02 -21.05 -20.75
N GLN A 270 17.63 -19.92 -21.10
CA GLN A 270 17.04 -18.93 -22.00
C GLN A 270 16.79 -19.50 -23.41
N MET A 271 17.70 -20.34 -23.93
CA MET A 271 17.61 -20.86 -25.29
C MET A 271 16.48 -21.87 -25.40
N ILE A 272 16.40 -22.83 -24.46
CA ILE A 272 15.34 -23.83 -24.39
C ILE A 272 13.97 -23.14 -24.29
N LEU A 273 13.85 -22.10 -23.47
CA LEU A 273 12.61 -21.35 -23.34
C LEU A 273 12.26 -20.58 -24.63
N ARG A 274 13.25 -19.96 -25.29
CA ARG A 274 13.07 -19.25 -26.58
C ARG A 274 12.55 -20.22 -27.64
N ASP A 275 13.23 -21.34 -27.82
CA ASP A 275 12.87 -22.36 -28.80
C ASP A 275 11.46 -22.92 -28.55
N PHE A 276 11.12 -23.18 -27.28
CA PHE A 276 9.80 -23.65 -26.89
C PHE A 276 8.69 -22.63 -27.24
N LEU A 277 8.91 -21.34 -26.94
CA LEU A 277 7.92 -20.29 -27.20
C LEU A 277 7.74 -20.01 -28.71
N LEU A 278 8.83 -20.10 -29.49
CA LEU A 278 8.78 -20.01 -30.95
C LEU A 278 8.05 -21.21 -31.56
N LEU A 279 8.39 -22.42 -31.13
CA LEU A 279 7.80 -23.66 -31.65
C LEU A 279 6.28 -23.69 -31.45
N HIS A 280 5.81 -23.20 -30.31
CA HIS A 280 4.38 -23.15 -30.01
C HIS A 280 3.63 -21.99 -30.68
N GLY A 281 4.32 -21.14 -31.45
CA GLY A 281 3.70 -20.04 -32.22
C GLY A 281 3.03 -18.98 -31.36
N LYS A 282 3.37 -18.91 -30.05
CA LYS A 282 2.74 -17.98 -29.10
C LYS A 282 3.43 -16.62 -29.04
N CYS A 283 4.68 -16.55 -29.45
CA CYS A 283 5.48 -15.32 -29.43
C CYS A 283 6.25 -15.17 -30.74
N SER A 284 6.33 -13.94 -31.26
CA SER A 284 7.28 -13.62 -32.33
C SER A 284 8.69 -13.42 -31.75
N GLU A 285 9.71 -13.43 -32.62
CA GLU A 285 11.08 -13.09 -32.25
C GLU A 285 11.18 -11.73 -31.53
N ALA A 286 10.38 -10.76 -31.96
CA ALA A 286 10.32 -9.43 -31.37
C ALA A 286 9.67 -9.44 -29.98
N ASP A 287 8.68 -10.30 -29.75
CA ASP A 287 8.06 -10.45 -28.42
C ASP A 287 9.03 -11.09 -27.44
N LEU A 288 9.82 -12.07 -27.89
CA LEU A 288 10.87 -12.69 -27.09
C LEU A 288 11.99 -11.69 -26.78
N GLU A 289 12.38 -10.87 -27.75
CA GLU A 289 13.36 -9.81 -27.52
C GLU A 289 12.85 -8.81 -26.46
N ARG A 290 11.58 -8.41 -26.51
CA ARG A 290 10.99 -7.56 -25.46
C ARG A 290 10.88 -8.25 -24.10
N LEU A 291 10.58 -9.54 -24.09
CA LEU A 291 10.47 -10.34 -22.86
C LEU A 291 11.83 -10.47 -22.17
N PHE A 292 12.90 -10.77 -22.92
CA PHE A 292 14.24 -10.95 -22.37
C PHE A 292 15.01 -9.63 -22.23
N HIS A 293 14.74 -8.65 -23.08
CA HIS A 293 15.43 -7.35 -23.12
C HIS A 293 14.45 -6.17 -23.05
N PRO A 294 13.61 -6.05 -21.99
CA PRO A 294 12.70 -4.92 -21.83
C PRO A 294 13.49 -3.63 -21.58
N ASP A 295 13.00 -2.52 -22.15
CA ASP A 295 13.52 -1.17 -21.91
C ASP A 295 13.43 -0.76 -20.43
N ASP A 296 12.43 -1.30 -19.72
CA ASP A 296 12.24 -1.12 -18.28
C ASP A 296 12.08 -2.48 -17.59
N ASN A 297 13.03 -2.81 -16.70
CA ASN A 297 13.00 -4.04 -15.91
C ASN A 297 11.84 -4.08 -14.89
N GLN A 298 11.16 -2.95 -14.64
CA GLN A 298 9.93 -2.89 -13.84
C GLN A 298 8.65 -3.10 -14.65
N ASN A 299 8.74 -3.16 -15.98
CA ASN A 299 7.58 -3.40 -16.83
C ASN A 299 7.10 -4.86 -16.69
N VAL A 300 5.95 -5.03 -16.05
CA VAL A 300 5.31 -6.33 -15.79
C VAL A 300 4.50 -6.84 -16.98
N PRO A 301 3.73 -6.03 -17.73
CA PRO A 301 3.05 -6.48 -18.96
C PRO A 301 3.94 -7.12 -20.03
N ALA A 302 5.25 -6.93 -19.95
CA ALA A 302 6.23 -7.61 -20.80
C ALA A 302 6.56 -9.03 -20.33
N VAL A 303 5.96 -9.53 -19.23
CA VAL A 303 6.12 -10.88 -18.67
C VAL A 303 4.91 -11.75 -19.03
#